data_AF-A0A177NQM5-F1
#
_entry.id   AF-A0A177NQM5-F1
#
_cell.length_a   1.000
_cell.length_b   1.000
_cell.length_c   1.000
_cell.angle_alpha   90.00
_cell.angle_beta   90.00
_cell.angle_gamma   90.00
#
_symmetry.space_group_name_H-M   'P 1'
#
loop_
_entity.id
_entity.type
_entity.pdbx_description
1 polymer ?
#
loop_
_entity_poly.entity_id
_entity_poly.type
_entity_poly.pdbx_seq_one_letter_code
_entity_poly.pdbx_strand_id
1 'polypeptide(L)'
;MLDTMRKPFFAVALVLLALAFFIDIGASFLDFAKADGQKPLGDLARPGLGIRYLALVDGLLLYTVGLIGVSLLVPERIHGRIQGIATFIVGLLSLIASIGMIMSAIALLGVMVSLLLAVPFGTALYFAGFADFAKAAAASTLALIMLLKLGFCGFLVAAQQQFLQNKGLVLLILTALLANFLVTFLHGLVPSFLVSITDCIAALVIGVLGAIWSLVLLIGSLPAIVKALRVDRALA
;
A
#
# COMPACT_ATOMS: atom_id res chain seq x y z
N MET A 1 -28.55 9.12 4.05
CA MET A 1 -27.46 8.31 3.45
C MET A 1 -27.14 7.03 4.23
N LEU A 2 -27.49 6.94 5.53
CA LEU A 2 -27.11 5.84 6.43
C LEU A 2 -28.15 4.72 6.59
N ASP A 3 -29.42 4.94 6.20
CA ASP A 3 -30.54 4.01 6.50
C ASP A 3 -30.58 2.72 5.65
N THR A 4 -29.82 2.64 4.56
CA THR A 4 -29.80 1.46 3.66
C THR A 4 -28.49 0.68 3.69
N MET A 5 -27.49 1.11 4.47
CA MET A 5 -26.19 0.45 4.47
C MET A 5 -26.27 -0.88 5.20
N ARG A 6 -25.91 -1.97 4.53
CA ARG A 6 -25.84 -3.28 5.17
C ARG A 6 -24.52 -3.40 5.94
N LYS A 7 -24.53 -2.85 7.16
CA LYS A 7 -23.41 -2.83 8.12
C LYS A 7 -22.60 -4.13 8.21
N PRO A 8 -23.20 -5.36 8.24
CA PRO A 8 -22.40 -6.58 8.31
C PRO A 8 -21.51 -6.80 7.09
N PHE A 9 -21.99 -6.51 5.87
CA PHE A 9 -21.17 -6.67 4.66
C PHE A 9 -20.04 -5.64 4.61
N PHE A 10 -20.28 -4.41 5.07
CA PHE A 10 -19.25 -3.39 5.19
C PHE A 10 -18.16 -3.78 6.19
N ALA A 11 -18.55 -4.33 7.35
CA ALA A 11 -17.61 -4.81 8.35
C ALA A 11 -16.73 -5.94 7.81
N VAL A 12 -17.31 -6.91 7.10
CA VAL A 12 -16.55 -7.98 6.44
C VAL A 12 -15.59 -7.42 5.40
N ALA A 13 -16.02 -6.47 4.56
CA ALA A 13 -15.14 -5.80 3.59
C ALA A 13 -13.93 -5.14 4.30
N LEU A 14 -14.17 -4.40 5.37
CA LEU A 14 -13.12 -3.74 6.15
C LEU A 14 -12.14 -4.75 6.74
N VAL A 15 -12.63 -5.88 7.28
CA VAL A 15 -11.78 -6.95 7.81
C VAL A 15 -10.91 -7.58 6.73
N LEU A 16 -11.48 -7.89 5.56
CA LEU A 16 -10.71 -8.46 4.44
C LEU A 16 -9.60 -7.52 3.97
N LEU A 17 -9.90 -6.22 3.86
CA LEU A 17 -8.92 -5.21 3.50
C LEU A 17 -7.84 -5.04 4.57
N ALA A 18 -8.22 -5.06 5.84
CA ALA A 18 -7.27 -5.00 6.95
C ALA A 18 -6.34 -6.22 6.96
N LEU A 19 -6.88 -7.43 6.73
CA LEU A 19 -6.09 -8.65 6.61
C LEU A 19 -5.10 -8.56 5.46
N ALA A 20 -5.52 -8.07 4.28
CA ALA A 20 -4.62 -7.86 3.14
C ALA A 20 -3.47 -6.91 3.51
N PHE A 21 -3.80 -5.76 4.08
CA PHE A 21 -2.81 -4.77 4.53
C PHE A 21 -1.85 -5.31 5.59
N PHE A 22 -2.33 -6.11 6.55
CA PHE A 22 -1.47 -6.74 7.55
C PHE A 22 -0.55 -7.80 6.95
N ILE A 23 -0.94 -8.47 5.87
CA ILE A 23 -0.06 -9.38 5.13
C ILE A 23 1.06 -8.58 4.44
N ASP A 24 0.72 -7.45 3.80
CA ASP A 24 1.71 -6.57 3.15
C ASP A 24 2.70 -5.94 4.14
N ILE A 25 2.22 -5.49 5.31
CA ILE A 25 3.08 -5.00 6.40
C ILE A 25 3.85 -6.13 7.06
N GLY A 26 3.23 -7.31 7.25
CA GLY A 26 3.87 -8.47 7.84
C GLY A 26 5.10 -8.89 7.05
N ALA A 27 5.01 -8.85 5.71
CA ALA A 27 6.15 -9.04 4.82
C ALA A 27 7.27 -7.99 5.02
N SER A 28 6.96 -6.80 5.55
CA SER A 28 7.93 -5.76 5.87
C SER A 28 8.57 -5.93 7.25
N PHE A 29 7.79 -6.36 8.25
CA PHE A 29 8.25 -6.50 9.64
C PHE A 29 9.16 -7.73 9.84
N LEU A 30 8.87 -8.82 9.13
CA LEU A 30 9.67 -10.05 9.16
C LEU A 30 11.13 -9.84 8.72
N ASP A 31 11.43 -8.78 7.96
CA ASP A 31 12.80 -8.49 7.54
C ASP A 31 13.53 -7.52 8.49
N PHE A 32 12.79 -6.73 9.28
CA PHE A 32 13.38 -5.93 10.36
C PHE A 32 13.85 -6.82 11.52
N ALA A 33 13.10 -7.88 11.83
CA ALA A 33 13.49 -8.88 12.82
C ALA A 33 14.72 -9.71 12.40
N LYS A 34 15.03 -9.79 11.10
CA LYS A 34 16.21 -10.49 10.55
C LYS A 34 17.49 -9.65 10.55
N ALA A 35 17.41 -8.35 10.87
CA ALA A 35 18.60 -7.51 11.03
C ALA A 35 19.48 -7.96 12.21
N ASP A 36 18.92 -8.77 13.12
CA ASP A 36 19.61 -9.35 14.27
C ASP A 36 20.08 -10.78 13.96
N GLY A 37 21.14 -10.89 13.15
CA GLY A 37 22.16 -11.96 13.16
C GLY A 37 21.81 -13.46 13.09
N GLN A 38 20.55 -13.90 13.15
CA GLN A 38 20.20 -15.31 13.38
C GLN A 38 19.12 -15.80 12.40
N LYS A 39 19.55 -16.54 11.35
CA LYS A 39 18.75 -17.68 10.85
C LYS A 39 18.88 -18.78 11.92
N PRO A 40 17.85 -19.52 12.37
CA PRO A 40 16.71 -20.02 11.58
C PRO A 40 15.35 -20.11 12.31
N LEU A 41 14.25 -20.15 11.55
CA LEU A 41 13.02 -20.92 11.85
C LEU A 41 12.15 -20.89 10.58
N GLY A 42 12.39 -21.85 9.68
CA GLY A 42 11.62 -22.06 8.45
C GLY A 42 11.98 -21.10 7.30
N ASP A 43 12.15 -21.66 6.11
CA ASP A 43 12.39 -20.98 4.83
C ASP A 43 11.20 -20.09 4.42
N LEU A 44 10.94 -19.02 5.16
CA LEU A 44 10.00 -17.98 4.76
C LEU A 44 10.73 -17.06 3.77
N ALA A 45 10.75 -17.59 2.55
CA ALA A 45 10.97 -16.93 1.28
C ALA A 45 10.73 -15.41 1.35
N ARG A 46 11.81 -14.67 1.13
CA ARG A 46 11.86 -13.20 1.13
C ARG A 46 10.85 -12.65 0.12
N PRO A 47 9.74 -12.03 0.57
CA PRO A 47 8.84 -11.33 -0.34
C PRO A 47 9.57 -10.08 -0.84
N GLY A 48 9.52 -9.84 -2.15
CA GLY A 48 10.18 -8.69 -2.78
C GLY A 48 9.74 -7.34 -2.19
N LEU A 49 10.54 -6.30 -2.43
CA LEU A 49 10.21 -4.91 -2.10
C LEU A 49 8.88 -4.47 -2.72
N GLY A 50 8.51 -5.02 -3.88
CA GLY A 50 7.23 -4.70 -4.52
C GLY A 50 6.03 -4.94 -3.60
N ILE A 51 6.03 -6.06 -2.88
CA ILE A 51 4.95 -6.41 -1.93
C ILE A 51 4.92 -5.42 -0.77
N ARG A 52 6.07 -5.03 -0.24
CA ARG A 52 6.14 -4.06 0.86
C ARG A 52 5.56 -2.70 0.47
N TYR A 53 5.75 -2.28 -0.78
CA TYR A 53 5.31 -0.96 -1.23
C TYR A 53 3.81 -0.96 -1.51
N LEU A 54 3.20 -2.12 -1.78
CA LEU A 54 1.73 -2.26 -1.84
C LEU A 54 1.07 -1.86 -0.52
N ALA A 55 1.73 -2.14 0.62
CA ALA A 55 1.24 -1.75 1.95
C ALA A 55 0.90 -0.26 2.04
N LEU A 56 1.65 0.61 1.35
CA LEU A 56 1.36 2.04 1.35
C LEU A 56 0.02 2.34 0.68
N VAL A 57 -0.21 1.81 -0.52
CA VAL A 57 -1.46 2.04 -1.28
C VAL A 57 -2.65 1.40 -0.56
N ASP A 58 -2.46 0.20 -0.02
CA ASP A 58 -3.50 -0.51 0.73
C ASP A 58 -3.79 0.16 2.09
N GLY A 59 -2.78 0.74 2.73
CA GLY A 59 -2.95 1.54 3.93
C GLY A 59 -3.76 2.81 3.68
N LEU A 60 -3.51 3.51 2.56
CA LEU A 60 -4.32 4.66 2.15
C LEU A 60 -5.76 4.27 1.83
N LEU A 61 -5.97 3.11 1.19
CA LEU A 61 -7.30 2.58 0.92
C LEU A 61 -8.02 2.21 2.22
N LEU A 62 -7.35 1.52 3.13
CA LEU A 62 -7.87 1.14 4.44
C LEU A 62 -8.20 2.36 5.28
N TYR A 63 -7.36 3.40 5.25
CA TYR A 63 -7.64 4.68 5.88
C TYR A 63 -8.92 5.32 5.32
N THR A 64 -9.04 5.38 4.00
CA THR A 64 -10.20 6.00 3.34
C THR A 64 -11.50 5.27 3.65
N VAL A 65 -11.51 3.95 3.53
CA VAL A 65 -12.69 3.12 3.86
C VAL A 65 -12.94 3.13 5.38
N GLY A 66 -11.90 3.13 6.19
CA GLY A 66 -11.97 3.21 7.64
C GLY A 66 -12.64 4.50 8.11
N LEU A 67 -12.29 5.65 7.54
CA LEU A 67 -12.95 6.93 7.82
C LEU A 67 -14.45 6.89 7.52
N ILE A 68 -14.83 6.32 6.37
CA ILE A 68 -16.23 6.09 6.02
C ILE A 68 -16.91 5.23 7.08
N GLY A 69 -16.26 4.18 7.56
CA GLY A 69 -16.76 3.33 8.66
C GLY A 69 -16.91 4.08 9.98
N VAL A 70 -15.94 4.91 10.37
CA VAL A 70 -15.98 5.71 11.60
C VAL A 70 -17.14 6.72 11.57
N SER A 71 -17.48 7.25 10.39
CA SER A 71 -18.63 8.15 10.24
C SER A 71 -19.98 7.50 10.60
N LEU A 72 -20.06 6.16 10.63
CA LEU A 72 -21.25 5.42 11.06
C LEU A 72 -21.47 5.46 12.57
N LEU A 73 -20.40 5.66 13.34
CA LEU A 73 -20.41 5.59 14.80
C LEU A 73 -20.32 6.97 15.45
N VAL A 74 -19.68 7.93 14.78
CA VAL A 74 -19.36 9.25 15.32
C VAL A 74 -20.31 10.33 14.79
N PRO A 75 -20.87 11.20 15.66
CA PRO A 75 -21.70 12.31 15.23
C PRO A 75 -21.01 13.25 14.23
N GLU A 76 -21.74 13.65 13.18
CA GLU A 76 -21.22 14.39 12.00
C GLU A 76 -20.46 15.68 12.34
N ARG A 77 -20.82 16.35 13.44
CA ARG A 77 -20.20 17.61 13.89
C ARG A 77 -18.74 17.43 14.33
N ILE A 78 -18.44 16.31 14.97
CA ILE A 78 -17.10 15.99 15.50
C ILE A 78 -16.25 15.36 14.39
N HIS A 79 -16.89 14.49 13.59
CA HIS A 79 -16.22 13.77 12.52
C HIS A 79 -15.55 14.71 11.51
N GLY A 80 -16.23 15.76 11.05
CA GLY A 80 -15.68 16.65 10.01
C GLY A 80 -14.41 17.41 10.39
N ARG A 81 -14.23 17.80 11.67
CA ARG A 81 -13.02 18.51 12.13
C ARG A 81 -11.85 17.57 12.33
N ILE A 82 -12.10 16.45 13.03
CA ILE A 82 -11.06 15.45 13.31
C ILE A 82 -10.59 14.79 12.00
N GLN A 83 -11.52 14.49 11.07
CA GLN A 83 -11.21 13.89 9.79
C GLN A 83 -10.28 14.77 8.94
N GLY A 84 -10.46 16.09 8.95
CA GLY A 84 -9.59 17.02 8.22
C GLY A 84 -8.15 16.97 8.70
N ILE A 85 -7.95 17.09 10.03
CA ILE A 85 -6.63 17.05 10.65
C ILE A 85 -5.99 15.66 10.48
N ALA A 86 -6.75 14.59 10.73
CA ALA A 86 -6.27 13.21 10.56
C ALA A 86 -5.83 12.95 9.11
N THR A 87 -6.58 13.45 8.11
CA THR A 87 -6.25 13.25 6.69
C THR A 87 -5.00 14.02 6.30
N PHE A 88 -4.80 15.22 6.86
CA PHE A 88 -3.57 15.97 6.68
C PHE A 88 -2.36 15.22 7.25
N ILE A 89 -2.46 14.72 8.49
CA ILE A 89 -1.36 13.99 9.14
C ILE A 89 -1.04 12.71 8.37
N VAL A 90 -2.05 11.89 8.05
CA VAL A 90 -1.86 10.64 7.32
C VAL A 90 -1.31 10.92 5.92
N GLY A 91 -1.82 11.94 5.22
CA GLY A 91 -1.31 12.36 3.92
C GLY A 91 0.15 12.81 3.97
N LEU A 92 0.53 13.59 5.00
CA LEU A 92 1.90 14.07 5.19
C LEU A 92 2.87 12.92 5.49
N LEU A 93 2.51 12.05 6.44
CA LEU A 93 3.32 10.89 6.79
C LEU A 93 3.46 9.91 5.61
N SER A 94 2.37 9.68 4.88
CA SER A 94 2.38 8.81 3.70
C SER A 94 3.21 9.41 2.57
N LEU A 95 3.21 10.73 2.39
CA LEU A 95 4.07 11.40 1.41
C LEU A 95 5.55 11.24 1.77
N ILE A 96 5.91 11.48 3.03
CA ILE A 96 7.29 11.28 3.51
C ILE A 96 7.72 9.82 3.34
N ALA A 97 6.86 8.88 3.73
CA ALA A 97 7.11 7.45 3.57
C ALA A 97 7.30 7.08 2.08
N SER A 98 6.47 7.62 1.19
CA SER A 98 6.57 7.42 -0.27
C SER A 98 7.92 7.89 -0.80
N ILE A 99 8.36 9.09 -0.42
CA ILE A 99 9.64 9.65 -0.85
C ILE A 99 10.78 8.78 -0.34
N GLY A 100 10.78 8.39 0.94
CA GLY A 100 11.80 7.50 1.51
C GLY A 100 11.87 6.16 0.78
N MET A 101 10.72 5.56 0.49
CA MET A 101 10.60 4.32 -0.28
C MET A 101 11.09 4.47 -1.73
N ILE A 102 10.81 5.57 -2.41
CA ILE A 102 11.34 5.83 -3.76
C ILE A 102 12.86 5.94 -3.73
N MET A 103 13.42 6.69 -2.77
CA MET A 103 14.86 6.88 -2.64
C MET A 103 15.58 5.55 -2.37
N SER A 104 15.04 4.71 -1.49
CA SER A 104 15.62 3.39 -1.21
C SER A 104 15.51 2.43 -2.40
N ALA A 105 14.41 2.47 -3.16
CA ALA A 105 14.24 1.67 -4.36
C ALA A 105 15.22 2.07 -5.46
N ILE A 106 15.42 3.37 -5.70
CA ILE A 106 16.41 3.89 -6.66
C ILE A 106 17.83 3.49 -6.25
N ALA A 107 18.17 3.64 -4.97
CA ALA A 107 19.48 3.26 -4.46
C ALA A 107 19.76 1.76 -4.68
N LEU A 108 18.80 0.89 -4.31
CA LEU A 108 18.97 -0.55 -4.45
C LEU A 108 19.00 -0.98 -5.93
N LEU A 109 18.14 -0.39 -6.77
CA LEU A 109 18.15 -0.64 -8.21
C LEU A 109 19.50 -0.25 -8.83
N GLY A 110 20.06 0.90 -8.44
CA GLY A 110 21.38 1.35 -8.87
C GLY A 110 22.49 0.36 -8.50
N VAL A 111 22.46 -0.18 -7.27
CA VAL A 111 23.40 -1.21 -6.82
C VAL A 111 23.24 -2.49 -7.62
N MET A 112 22.01 -3.00 -7.80
CA MET A 112 21.75 -4.25 -8.52
C MET A 112 22.21 -4.18 -9.98
N VAL A 113 21.87 -3.10 -10.68
CA VAL A 113 22.26 -2.91 -12.09
C VAL A 113 23.77 -2.76 -12.22
N SER A 114 24.40 -1.99 -11.33
CA SER A 114 25.85 -1.80 -11.34
C SER A 114 26.61 -3.11 -11.09
N LEU A 115 26.15 -3.91 -10.12
CA LEU A 115 26.74 -5.23 -9.85
C LEU A 115 26.57 -6.16 -11.06
N LEU A 116 25.37 -6.25 -11.63
CA LEU A 116 25.12 -7.13 -12.77
C LEU A 116 26.04 -6.80 -13.97
N LEU A 117 26.23 -5.51 -14.27
CA LEU A 117 27.03 -5.04 -15.41
C LEU A 117 28.55 -5.08 -15.16
N ALA A 118 28.99 -5.11 -13.90
CA ALA A 118 30.40 -5.13 -13.53
C ALA A 118 31.01 -6.55 -13.65
N VAL A 119 31.21 -7.00 -14.90
CA VAL A 119 31.85 -8.28 -15.20
C VAL A 119 33.35 -8.22 -14.87
N PRO A 120 33.95 -9.25 -14.23
CA PRO A 120 33.34 -10.51 -13.77
C PRO A 120 32.90 -10.51 -12.31
N PHE A 121 33.53 -9.69 -11.45
CA PHE A 121 33.38 -9.80 -10.00
C PHE A 121 32.05 -9.25 -9.48
N GLY A 122 31.55 -8.15 -10.04
CA GLY A 122 30.25 -7.59 -9.66
C GLY A 122 29.11 -8.53 -10.04
N THR A 123 29.19 -9.18 -11.20
CA THR A 123 28.19 -10.15 -11.62
C THR A 123 28.15 -11.34 -10.65
N ALA A 124 29.31 -11.83 -10.19
CA ALA A 124 29.37 -12.88 -9.17
C ALA A 124 28.69 -12.45 -7.86
N LEU A 125 28.91 -11.20 -7.40
CA LEU A 125 28.25 -10.64 -6.22
C LEU A 125 26.74 -10.49 -6.42
N TYR A 126 26.29 -10.12 -7.61
CA TYR A 126 24.87 -10.05 -7.95
C TYR A 126 24.22 -11.44 -7.82
N PHE A 127 24.84 -12.47 -8.40
CA PHE A 127 24.32 -13.83 -8.31
C PHE A 127 24.30 -14.34 -6.86
N ALA A 128 25.32 -14.04 -6.07
CA ALA A 128 25.37 -14.43 -4.66
C ALA A 128 24.32 -13.72 -3.79
N GLY A 129 23.99 -12.45 -4.09
CA GLY A 129 23.10 -11.64 -3.26
C GLY A 129 21.63 -11.64 -3.68
N PHE A 130 21.36 -11.70 -4.99
CA PHE A 130 20.07 -11.31 -5.57
C PHE A 130 19.48 -12.29 -6.59
N ALA A 131 20.23 -13.30 -7.07
CA ALA A 131 19.69 -14.23 -8.07
C ALA A 131 18.70 -15.24 -7.51
N ASP A 132 18.82 -15.60 -6.23
CA ASP A 132 17.90 -16.50 -5.54
C ASP A 132 16.65 -15.75 -5.07
N PHE A 133 15.70 -15.57 -5.99
CA PHE A 133 14.39 -15.00 -5.69
C PHE A 133 13.33 -16.10 -5.58
N ALA A 134 12.65 -16.16 -4.43
CA ALA A 134 11.61 -17.15 -4.14
C ALA A 134 10.27 -16.79 -4.81
N LYS A 135 10.22 -16.90 -6.14
CA LYS A 135 9.04 -16.54 -6.96
C LYS A 135 7.76 -17.22 -6.52
N ALA A 136 7.83 -18.51 -6.19
CA ALA A 136 6.65 -19.29 -5.83
C ALA A 136 5.98 -18.75 -4.57
N ALA A 137 6.78 -18.39 -3.57
CA ALA A 137 6.26 -17.80 -2.34
C ALA A 137 5.72 -16.39 -2.58
N ALA A 138 6.44 -15.55 -3.32
CA ALA A 138 5.96 -14.21 -3.68
C ALA A 138 4.62 -14.29 -4.43
N ALA A 139 4.51 -15.18 -5.42
CA ALA A 139 3.28 -15.41 -6.17
C ALA A 139 2.13 -15.89 -5.26
N SER A 140 2.39 -16.79 -4.31
CA SER A 140 1.36 -17.25 -3.36
C SER A 140 0.85 -16.12 -2.46
N THR A 141 1.74 -15.25 -1.98
CA THR A 141 1.38 -14.09 -1.16
C THR A 141 0.57 -13.08 -1.97
N LEU A 142 1.04 -12.73 -3.18
CA LEU A 142 0.35 -11.82 -4.10
C LEU A 142 -1.04 -12.33 -4.50
N ALA A 143 -1.17 -13.64 -4.76
CA ALA A 143 -2.44 -14.28 -5.08
C ALA A 143 -3.42 -14.24 -3.90
N LEU A 144 -2.94 -14.50 -2.68
CA LEU A 144 -3.73 -14.39 -1.46
C LEU A 144 -4.21 -12.94 -1.24
N ILE A 145 -3.31 -11.96 -1.36
CA ILE A 145 -3.65 -10.54 -1.26
C ILE A 145 -4.68 -10.16 -2.34
N MET A 146 -4.50 -10.63 -3.57
CA MET A 146 -5.44 -10.36 -4.66
C MET A 146 -6.83 -10.93 -4.36
N LEU A 147 -6.89 -12.17 -3.87
CA LEU A 147 -8.15 -12.80 -3.46
C LEU A 147 -8.86 -11.97 -2.37
N LEU A 148 -8.12 -11.52 -1.36
CA LEU A 148 -8.66 -10.67 -0.29
C LEU A 148 -9.16 -9.33 -0.83
N LYS A 149 -8.42 -8.68 -1.75
CA LYS A 149 -8.84 -7.42 -2.38
C LYS A 149 -10.09 -7.58 -3.25
N LEU A 150 -10.18 -8.67 -4.02
CA LEU A 150 -11.37 -8.98 -4.82
C LEU A 150 -12.58 -9.28 -3.93
N GLY A 151 -12.37 -10.03 -2.84
CA GLY A 151 -13.38 -10.24 -1.80
C GLY A 151 -13.86 -8.92 -1.21
N PHE A 152 -12.95 -8.06 -0.78
CA PHE A 152 -13.25 -6.70 -0.31
C PHE A 152 -14.09 -5.92 -1.32
N CYS A 153 -13.73 -5.93 -2.61
CA CYS A 153 -14.51 -5.24 -3.65
C CYS A 153 -15.93 -5.79 -3.76
N GLY A 154 -16.08 -7.13 -3.80
CA GLY A 154 -17.40 -7.77 -3.86
C GLY A 154 -18.28 -7.43 -2.65
N PHE A 155 -17.71 -7.50 -1.44
CA PHE A 155 -18.41 -7.16 -0.21
C PHE A 155 -18.74 -5.67 -0.09
N LEU A 156 -17.87 -4.78 -0.57
CA LEU A 156 -18.12 -3.33 -0.57
C LEU A 156 -19.26 -2.95 -1.52
N VAL A 157 -19.33 -3.57 -2.70
CA VAL A 157 -20.46 -3.38 -3.63
C VAL A 157 -21.75 -3.94 -3.04
N ALA A 158 -21.69 -5.11 -2.39
CA ALA A 158 -22.84 -5.72 -1.72
C ALA A 158 -23.32 -4.91 -0.49
N ALA A 159 -22.42 -4.17 0.16
CA ALA A 159 -22.75 -3.31 1.29
C ALA A 159 -23.55 -2.09 0.85
N GLN A 160 -23.12 -1.39 -0.21
CA GLN A 160 -23.82 -0.24 -0.79
C GLN A 160 -23.26 0.14 -2.18
N GLN A 161 -24.13 0.22 -3.19
CA GLN A 161 -23.74 0.62 -4.57
C GLN A 161 -23.27 2.08 -4.67
N GLN A 162 -23.68 2.95 -3.76
CA GLN A 162 -23.29 4.37 -3.79
C GLN A 162 -21.78 4.57 -3.57
N PHE A 163 -21.07 3.59 -2.99
CA PHE A 163 -19.61 3.66 -2.91
C PHE A 163 -18.93 3.66 -4.28
N LEU A 164 -19.54 3.01 -5.28
CA LEU A 164 -19.06 3.06 -6.67
C LEU A 164 -19.28 4.42 -7.34
N GLN A 165 -20.11 5.29 -6.76
CA GLN A 165 -20.31 6.65 -7.27
C GLN A 165 -19.20 7.60 -6.81
N ASN A 166 -18.46 7.24 -5.76
CA ASN A 166 -17.32 8.01 -5.29
C ASN A 166 -16.10 7.72 -6.18
N LYS A 167 -15.87 8.60 -7.16
CA LYS A 167 -14.76 8.50 -8.13
C LYS A 167 -13.40 8.37 -7.46
N GLY A 168 -13.18 9.08 -6.33
CA GLY A 168 -11.91 9.01 -5.60
C GLY A 168 -11.66 7.62 -5.02
N LEU A 169 -12.67 7.06 -4.35
CA LEU A 169 -12.58 5.71 -3.78
C LEU A 169 -12.40 4.65 -4.88
N VAL A 170 -13.18 4.73 -5.97
CA VAL A 170 -13.08 3.79 -7.09
C VAL A 170 -11.69 3.81 -7.72
N LEU A 171 -11.12 4.99 -7.98
CA LEU A 171 -9.77 5.12 -8.53
C LEU A 171 -8.69 4.57 -7.59
N LEU A 172 -8.85 4.74 -6.28
CA LEU A 172 -7.91 4.19 -5.29
C LEU A 172 -7.98 2.66 -5.24
N ILE A 173 -9.19 2.08 -5.28
CA ILE A 173 -9.40 0.63 -5.37
C ILE A 173 -8.77 0.08 -6.66
N LEU A 174 -9.02 0.72 -7.80
CA LEU A 174 -8.44 0.32 -9.06
C LEU A 174 -6.91 0.40 -9.02
N THR A 175 -6.35 1.45 -8.42
CA THR A 175 -4.89 1.58 -8.26
C THR A 175 -4.33 0.43 -7.42
N ALA A 176 -4.97 0.08 -6.30
CA ALA A 176 -4.53 -1.02 -5.44
C ALA A 176 -4.58 -2.40 -6.12
N LEU A 177 -5.62 -2.64 -6.92
CA LEU A 177 -5.76 -3.87 -7.72
C LEU A 177 -4.72 -3.92 -8.85
N LEU A 178 -4.59 -2.83 -9.62
CA LEU A 178 -3.63 -2.74 -10.72
C LEU A 178 -2.19 -2.83 -10.23
N ALA A 179 -1.86 -2.24 -9.08
CA ALA A 179 -0.54 -2.35 -8.47
C ALA A 179 -0.19 -3.80 -8.11
N ASN A 180 -1.11 -4.54 -7.48
CA ASN A 180 -0.88 -5.95 -7.17
C ASN A 180 -0.76 -6.80 -8.45
N PHE A 181 -1.64 -6.56 -9.42
CA PHE A 181 -1.57 -7.23 -10.72
C PHE A 181 -0.24 -6.95 -11.43
N LEU A 182 0.22 -5.70 -11.42
CA LEU A 182 1.50 -5.28 -12.00
C LEU A 182 2.67 -6.05 -11.40
N VAL A 183 2.75 -6.17 -10.07
CA VAL A 183 3.83 -6.93 -9.40
C VAL A 183 3.81 -8.39 -9.83
N THR A 184 2.62 -9.01 -9.79
CA THR A 184 2.45 -10.43 -10.17
C THR A 184 2.84 -10.66 -11.63
N PHE A 185 2.41 -9.77 -12.53
CA PHE A 185 2.74 -9.82 -13.95
C PHE A 185 4.24 -9.69 -14.20
N LEU A 186 4.89 -8.73 -13.53
CA LEU A 186 6.32 -8.47 -13.65
C LEU A 186 7.18 -9.65 -13.15
N HIS A 187 6.80 -10.28 -12.04
CA HIS A 187 7.49 -11.48 -11.54
C HIS A 187 7.37 -12.70 -12.48
N GLY A 188 6.25 -12.79 -13.21
CA GLY A 188 5.98 -13.86 -14.17
C GLY A 188 6.68 -13.70 -15.53
N LEU A 189 6.99 -12.46 -15.95
CA LEU A 189 7.56 -12.17 -17.27
C LEU A 189 9.06 -12.46 -17.38
N VAL A 190 9.79 -12.32 -16.27
CA VAL A 190 11.26 -12.24 -16.26
C VAL A 190 11.89 -13.53 -15.71
N PRO A 191 13.04 -14.02 -16.21
CA PRO A 191 13.73 -15.19 -15.65
C PRO A 191 14.20 -14.96 -14.21
N SER A 192 14.38 -16.03 -13.43
CA SER A 192 14.58 -15.96 -11.96
C SER A 192 15.66 -15.02 -11.49
N PHE A 193 16.81 -15.00 -12.17
CA PHE A 193 17.93 -14.16 -11.76
C PHE A 193 17.66 -12.65 -11.91
N LEU A 194 16.75 -12.23 -12.80
CA LEU A 194 16.42 -10.80 -13.03
C LEU A 194 15.22 -10.32 -12.20
N VAL A 195 14.48 -11.22 -11.53
CA VAL A 195 13.24 -10.85 -10.82
C VAL A 195 13.47 -9.84 -9.71
N SER A 196 14.61 -9.89 -9.02
CA SER A 196 14.95 -8.90 -7.99
C SER A 196 15.03 -7.46 -8.53
N ILE A 197 15.51 -7.29 -9.78
CA ILE A 197 15.53 -5.98 -10.46
C ILE A 197 14.11 -5.57 -10.85
N THR A 198 13.34 -6.49 -11.43
CA THR A 198 11.96 -6.20 -11.86
C THR A 198 11.04 -5.89 -10.68
N ASP A 199 11.26 -6.55 -9.55
CA ASP A 199 10.57 -6.28 -8.29
C ASP A 199 10.87 -4.88 -7.76
N CYS A 200 12.14 -4.43 -7.82
CA CYS A 200 12.50 -3.05 -7.48
C CYS A 200 11.83 -2.02 -8.41
N ILE A 201 11.72 -2.33 -9.70
CA ILE A 201 11.01 -1.47 -10.67
C ILE A 201 9.52 -1.40 -10.32
N ALA A 202 8.90 -2.54 -9.99
CA ALA A 202 7.51 -2.58 -9.54
C ALA A 202 7.32 -1.74 -8.27
N ALA A 203 8.21 -1.89 -7.29
CA ALA A 203 8.22 -1.09 -6.07
C ALA A 203 8.32 0.41 -6.38
N LEU A 204 9.20 0.82 -7.29
CA LEU A 204 9.34 2.22 -7.70
C LEU A 204 8.03 2.78 -8.26
N VAL A 205 7.37 2.05 -9.16
CA VAL A 205 6.07 2.45 -9.72
C VAL A 205 5.02 2.59 -8.62
N ILE A 206 4.94 1.64 -7.70
CA ILE A 206 3.99 1.67 -6.58
C ILE A 206 4.29 2.85 -5.63
N GLY A 207 5.56 3.12 -5.35
CA GLY A 207 5.98 4.27 -4.55
C GLY A 207 5.54 5.59 -5.16
N VAL A 208 5.65 5.73 -6.49
CA VAL A 208 5.16 6.90 -7.22
C VAL A 208 3.63 7.01 -7.13
N LEU A 209 2.90 5.90 -7.33
CA LEU A 209 1.45 5.88 -7.17
C LEU A 209 1.01 6.28 -5.75
N GLY A 210 1.71 5.78 -4.73
CA GLY A 210 1.50 6.14 -3.34
C GLY A 210 1.77 7.62 -3.05
N ALA A 211 2.82 8.19 -3.66
CA ALA A 211 3.12 9.62 -3.55
C ALA A 211 2.01 10.49 -4.18
N ILE A 212 1.51 10.09 -5.36
CA ILE A 212 0.41 10.78 -6.05
C ILE A 212 -0.84 10.79 -5.16
N TRP A 213 -1.23 9.62 -4.62
CA TRP A 213 -2.40 9.53 -3.75
C TRP A 213 -2.23 10.30 -2.43
N SER A 214 -1.04 10.27 -1.85
CA SER A 214 -0.72 11.07 -0.66
C SER A 214 -0.87 12.57 -0.93
N LEU A 215 -0.44 13.04 -2.11
CA LEU A 215 -0.62 14.43 -2.53
C LEU A 215 -2.09 14.78 -2.73
N VAL A 216 -2.88 13.90 -3.34
CA VAL A 216 -4.34 14.08 -3.51
C VAL A 216 -5.03 14.20 -2.15
N LEU A 217 -4.68 13.37 -1.17
CA LEU A 217 -5.23 13.44 0.19
C LEU A 217 -4.80 14.72 0.92
N LEU A 218 -3.54 15.14 0.78
CA LEU A 218 -3.04 16.39 1.34
C LEU A 218 -3.81 17.59 0.79
N ILE A 219 -3.95 17.69 -0.53
CA ILE A 219 -4.73 18.77 -1.18
C ILE A 219 -6.18 18.71 -0.72
N GLY A 220 -6.77 17.51 -0.66
CA GLY A 220 -8.15 17.30 -0.19
C GLY A 220 -8.39 17.70 1.27
N SER A 221 -7.35 17.72 2.10
CA SER A 221 -7.44 18.11 3.52
C SER A 221 -7.41 19.64 3.74
N LEU A 222 -6.90 20.43 2.78
CA LEU A 222 -6.77 21.88 2.89
C LEU A 222 -8.09 22.62 3.20
N PRO A 223 -9.23 22.32 2.56
CA PRO A 223 -10.49 23.03 2.84
C PRO A 223 -10.96 22.82 4.29
N ALA A 224 -10.74 21.63 4.85
CA ALA A 224 -11.11 21.32 6.23
C ALA A 224 -10.26 22.12 7.23
N ILE A 225 -8.96 22.28 6.95
CA ILE A 225 -8.05 23.10 7.75
C ILE A 225 -8.45 24.57 7.71
N VAL A 226 -8.71 25.12 6.51
CA VAL A 226 -9.16 26.52 6.35
C VAL A 226 -10.46 26.75 7.11
N LYS A 227 -11.39 25.79 7.08
CA LYS A 227 -12.66 25.88 7.81
C LYS A 227 -12.46 25.84 9.33
N ALA A 228 -11.51 25.05 9.82
CA ALA A 228 -11.15 25.02 11.24
C ALA A 228 -10.56 26.37 11.70
N LEU A 229 -9.62 26.93 10.93
CA LEU A 229 -8.98 28.22 11.24
C LEU A 229 -9.93 29.43 11.18
N ARG A 230 -10.99 29.37 10.34
CA ARG A 230 -12.00 30.44 10.26
C ARG A 230 -12.90 30.52 11.49
N VAL A 231 -13.08 29.43 12.23
CA VAL A 231 -13.91 29.43 13.44
C VAL A 231 -13.26 30.22 14.57
N ASP A 232 -11.93 30.21 14.66
CA ASP A 232 -11.21 31.05 15.64
C ASP A 232 -11.41 32.54 15.40
N ARG A 233 -11.56 32.97 14.14
CA ARG A 233 -11.86 34.38 13.82
C ARG A 233 -13.29 34.81 14.12
N ALA A 234 -14.20 33.86 14.35
CA ALA A 234 -15.59 34.17 14.73
C ALA A 234 -15.79 34.20 16.26
N LEU A 235 -14.78 33.77 17.02
CA LEU A 235 -14.77 33.75 18.48
C LEU A 235 -13.85 34.82 19.09
N ALA A 236 -13.10 35.56 18.26
CA ALA A 236 -12.29 36.72 18.61
C ALA A 236 -12.97 38.01 18.12
#